data_AF-A0A1E8F9A3-F1
#
_entry.id   AF-A0A1E8F9A3-F1
#
_cell.length_a   1.000
_cell.length_b   1.000
_cell.length_c   1.000
_cell.angle_alpha   90.00
_cell.angle_beta   90.00
_cell.angle_gamma   90.00
#
_symmetry.space_group_name_H-M   'P 1'
#
loop_
_entity.id
_entity.type
_entity.pdbx_description
1 polymer ?
#
loop_
_entity_poly.entity_id
_entity_poly.type
_entity_poly.pdbx_seq_one_letter_code
_entity_poly.pdbx_strand_id
1 'polypeptide(L)' 'MLKPAYLEYRCPRCGFINAIARDTVIDMYKEQLEDCQHCQQKLEIIAANGINDKINLIVFEQDDYAK' A
#
# COMPACT_ATOMS: atom_id res chain seq x y z
N MET A 1 21.11 -7.68 -11.36
CA MET A 1 20.08 -7.52 -10.31
C MET A 1 19.22 -6.33 -10.71
N LEU A 2 17.95 -6.55 -11.04
CA LEU A 2 17.00 -5.45 -11.24
C LEU A 2 16.77 -4.80 -9.87
N LYS A 3 16.93 -3.47 -9.78
CA LYS A 3 16.55 -2.75 -8.57
C LYS A 3 15.05 -2.99 -8.31
N PRO A 4 14.63 -3.25 -7.06
CA PRO A 4 13.22 -3.33 -6.75
C PRO A 4 12.56 -2.00 -7.14
N ALA A 5 11.51 -2.08 -7.95
CA ALA A 5 10.67 -0.92 -8.23
C ALA A 5 9.80 -0.67 -7.00
N TYR A 6 9.82 0.55 -6.47
CA TYR A 6 8.97 0.95 -5.35
C TYR A 6 7.74 1.69 -5.86
N LEU A 7 6.62 1.50 -5.17
CA LEU A 7 5.38 2.25 -5.36
C LEU A 7 5.16 3.13 -4.13
N GLU A 8 4.83 4.39 -4.36
CA GLU A 8 4.58 5.37 -3.29
C GLU A 8 3.09 5.46 -2.98
N TYR A 9 2.76 5.65 -1.70
CA TYR A 9 1.40 5.87 -1.25
C TYR A 9 1.34 6.75 -0.02
N ARG A 10 0.24 7.48 0.13
CA ARG A 10 0.02 8.36 1.28
C ARG A 10 -0.73 7.60 2.38
N CYS A 11 -0.24 7.68 3.60
CA CYS A 11 -0.97 7.20 4.77
C CYS A 11 -2.26 8.03 4.95
N PRO A 12 -3.45 7.40 4.99
CA PRO A 12 -4.71 8.11 5.17
C PRO A 12 -4.83 8.76 6.55
N ARG A 13 -4.15 8.23 7.58
CA ARG A 13 -4.18 8.76 8.95
C ARG A 13 -3.29 9.98 9.16
N CYS A 14 -1.99 9.88 8.85
CA CYS A 14 -1.02 10.93 9.16
C CYS A 14 -0.50 11.72 7.95
N GLY A 15 -0.87 11.33 6.73
CA GLY A 15 -0.46 12.01 5.51
C GLY A 15 0.98 11.77 5.06
N PHE A 16 1.78 10.97 5.79
CA PHE A 16 3.15 10.60 5.40
C PHE A 16 3.18 9.78 4.10
N ILE A 17 4.20 9.97 3.28
CA ILE A 17 4.41 9.21 2.04
C ILE A 17 5.27 7.98 2.37
N ASN A 18 4.68 6.80 2.27
CA ASN A 18 5.34 5.52 2.43
C ASN A 18 5.74 4.97 1.06
N ALA A 19 6.58 3.94 1.07
CA ALA A 19 6.95 3.18 -0.12
C ALA A 19 6.83 1.68 0.13
N ILE A 20 6.28 0.96 -0.84
CA ILE A 20 6.15 -0.50 -0.83
C ILE A 20 6.87 -1.08 -2.04
N ALA A 21 7.54 -2.22 -1.88
CA ALA A 21 8.17 -2.89 -3.02
C ALA A 21 7.08 -3.41 -3.95
N ARG A 22 7.23 -3.21 -5.26
CA ARG A 22 6.26 -3.72 -6.24
C ARG A 22 6.06 -5.25 -6.12
N ASP A 23 7.12 -5.96 -5.73
CA ASP A 23 7.12 -7.41 -5.55
C ASP A 23 6.41 -7.87 -4.26
N THR A 24 5.91 -6.97 -3.40
CA THR A 24 5.06 -7.39 -2.26
C THR A 24 3.57 -7.29 -2.58
N VAL A 25 3.18 -6.60 -3.65
CA VAL A 25 1.79 -6.47 -4.12
C VAL A 25 1.49 -7.36 -5.34
N ILE A 26 2.06 -8.55 -5.36
CA ILE A 26 2.04 -9.49 -6.50
C ILE A 26 0.60 -9.88 -6.87
N ASP A 27 -0.24 -10.11 -5.86
CA ASP A 27 -1.64 -10.46 -6.03
C ASP A 27 -2.48 -9.19 -6.15
N MET A 28 -2.73 -8.73 -7.38
CA MET A 28 -3.66 -7.63 -7.62
C MET A 28 -5.03 -7.94 -7.02
N TYR A 29 -5.70 -6.92 -6.47
CA TYR A 29 -7.00 -7.01 -5.80
C TYR A 29 -7.03 -7.84 -4.51
N LYS A 30 -5.86 -8.22 -3.98
CA LYS A 30 -5.74 -8.83 -2.66
C LYS A 30 -5.17 -7.83 -1.67
N GLU A 31 -5.74 -7.84 -0.47
CA GLU A 31 -5.26 -7.05 0.67
C GLU A 31 -3.84 -7.46 1.09
N GLN A 32 -3.01 -6.45 1.33
CA GLN A 32 -1.71 -6.58 1.97
C GLN A 32 -1.67 -5.65 3.18
N LEU A 33 -1.14 -6.13 4.30
CA LEU A 33 -1.04 -5.36 5.53
C LEU A 33 0.37 -4.81 5.70
N GLU A 34 0.47 -3.50 5.89
CA GLU A 34 1.73 -2.81 6.15
C GLU A 34 1.54 -1.78 7.25
N ASP A 35 2.57 -1.57 8.07
CA ASP A 35 2.56 -0.49 9.06
C ASP A 35 3.08 0.80 8.43
N CYS A 36 2.42 1.93 8.72
CA CYS A 36 2.95 3.23 8.31
C CYS A 36 4.31 3.48 8.96
N GLN A 37 5.32 3.78 8.15
CA GLN A 37 6.71 4.02 8.58
C GLN A 37 6.86 5.22 9.54
N HIS A 38 5.86 6.11 9.59
CA HIS A 38 5.85 7.27 10.48
C HIS A 38 4.96 7.07 11.71
N CYS A 39 3.64 6.90 11.53
CA CYS A 39 2.70 6.83 12.67
C CYS A 39 2.42 5.42 13.19
N GLN A 40 3.01 4.38 12.58
CA GLN A 40 2.82 2.97 12.94
C GLN A 40 1.37 2.47 12.86
N GLN A 41 0.47 3.22 12.22
CA GLN A 41 -0.88 2.76 11.93
C GLN A 41 -0.82 1.59 10.95
N LYS A 42 -1.56 0.52 11.24
CA LYS A 42 -1.72 -0.59 10.31
C LYS A 42 -2.62 -0.17 9.14
N LEU A 43 -2.15 -0.44 7.93
CA LEU A 43 -2.77 -0.05 6.68
C LEU A 43 -3.07 -1.29 5.85
N GLU A 44 -4.22 -1.26 5.20
CA GLU A 44 -4.58 -2.21 4.17
C GLU A 44 -4.27 -1.60 2.80
N ILE A 45 -3.49 -2.31 2.00
CA ILE A 45 -3.04 -1.86 0.68
C ILE A 45 -3.53 -2.87 -0.35
N ILE A 46 -4.29 -2.39 -1.34
CA ILE A 46 -4.76 -3.19 -2.47
C ILE A 46 -4.17 -2.59 -3.75
N ALA A 47 -3.38 -3.40 -4.48
CA ALA A 47 -2.93 -3.03 -5.81
C ALA A 47 -4.04 -3.28 -6.85
N ALA A 48 -4.27 -2.30 -7.73
CA ALA A 48 -5.26 -2.36 -8.78
C ALA A 48 -4.69 -1.89 -10.12
N ASN A 49 -5.31 -2.33 -11.22
CA ASN A 49 -4.95 -1.87 -12.55
C ASN A 49 -5.28 -0.37 -12.68
N GLY A 50 -4.29 0.41 -13.11
CA GLY A 50 -4.44 1.80 -13.53
C GLY A 50 -4.55 1.93 -15.04
N ILE A 51 -4.68 3.17 -15.52
CA ILE A 51 -4.69 3.50 -16.94
C ILE A 51 -3.25 3.51 -17.47
N ASN A 52 -3.04 3.07 -18.73
CA ASN A 52 -1.72 3.02 -19.40
C ASN A 52 -0.69 2.17 -18.65
N ASP A 53 -1.07 0.94 -18.27
CA ASP A 53 -0.22 -0.04 -17.59
C ASP A 53 0.39 0.43 -16.26
N LYS A 54 -0.24 1.44 -15.63
CA LYS A 54 0.12 1.90 -14.30
C LYS A 54 -0.53 1.02 -13.23
N ILE A 55 0.06 1.04 -12.04
CA ILE A 55 -0.51 0.42 -10.84
C ILE A 55 -1.10 1.53 -9.98
N ASN A 56 -2.35 1.37 -9.57
CA ASN A 56 -2.96 2.18 -8.52
C ASN A 56 -2.83 1.44 -7.19
N LEU A 57 -2.61 2.18 -6.12
CA LEU A 57 -2.69 1.66 -4.76
C LEU A 57 -3.93 2.27 -4.09
N ILE A 58 -4.81 1.40 -3.62
CA ILE A 58 -5.94 1.77 -2.77
C ILE A 58 -5.51 1.48 -1.35
N VAL A 59 -5.56 2.49 -0.48
CA VAL A 59 -5.02 2.41 0.87
C VAL A 59 -6.08 2.79 1.88
N PHE A 60 -6.35 1.88 2.81
CA PHE A 60 -7.27 2.09 3.92
C PHE A 60 -6.52 2.09 5.23
N GLU A 61 -7.05 2.83 6.19
CA GLU A 61 -6.72 2.59 7.59
C GLU A 61 -7.38 1.29 8.01
N GLN A 62 -6.61 0.35 8.57
CA GLN A 62 -7.23 -0.80 9.21
C GLN A 62 -7.78 -0.32 10.56
N ASP A 63 -9.09 -0.10 10.61
CA ASP A 63 -9.77 0.19 11.86
C ASP A 63 -9.80 -1.10 12.71
N ASP A 64 -9.46 -1.00 13.99
CA ASP A 64 -9.54 -2.10 14.97
C ASP A 64 -10.99 -2.52 15.31
N TYR A 65 -11.96 -2.33 14.40
CA TYR A 65 -13.31 -2.88 14.57
C TYR A 65 -13.33 -4.39 14.31
N ALA A 66 -12.57 -5.12 15.13
CA ALA A 66 -12.87 -6.49 15.49
C ALA A 66 -14.24 -6.47 16.19
N LYS A 67 -15.28 -6.87 15.46
CA LYS A 67 -16.51 -7.40 16.06
C LYS A 67 -16.28 -8.83 16.50
#